data_AF-A0A8T5AY61-F1
#
_entry.id   AF-A0A8T5AY61-F1
#
_cell.length_a   1.000
_cell.length_b   1.000
_cell.length_c   1.000
_cell.angle_alpha   90.00
_cell.angle_beta   90.00
_cell.angle_gamma   90.00
#
_symmetry.space_group_name_H-M   'P 1'
#
loop_
_entity.id
_entity.type
_entity.pdbx_description
1 polymer ?
#
loop_
_entity_poly.entity_id
_entity_poly.type
_entity_poly.pdbx_seq_one_letter_code
_entity_poly.pdbx_strand_id
1 'polypeptide(L)'
;MSEDVEELKEVFNVLSTQVPALIKGIIASVFSEEAGREMGKAAGAFYKGLIESGLPAEAALKMTENYISVFTNLGEIMKRIGPAKEKEIKEEIKSKTGEKEEIKEG
;
A
#
# COMPACT_ATOMS: atom_id res chain seq x y z
N MET A 1 32.26 19.38 -4.32
CA MET A 1 32.14 18.38 -3.24
C MET A 1 30.94 18.63 -2.34
N SER A 2 30.69 19.86 -1.84
CA SER A 2 29.45 20.16 -1.09
C SER A 2 28.22 20.29 -2.00
N GLU A 3 28.35 20.98 -3.13
CA GLU A 3 27.26 21.14 -4.12
C GLU A 3 26.77 19.80 -4.68
N ASP A 4 27.69 18.88 -5.01
CA ASP A 4 27.36 17.55 -5.53
C ASP A 4 26.48 16.73 -4.55
N VAL A 5 26.64 16.94 -3.24
CA VAL A 5 25.87 16.27 -2.19
C VAL A 5 24.50 16.92 -2.02
N GLU A 6 24.40 18.23 -2.21
CA GLU A 6 23.14 18.98 -2.16
C GLU A 6 22.22 18.65 -3.34
N GLU A 7 22.77 18.63 -4.55
CA GLU A 7 22.05 18.25 -5.76
C GLU A 7 21.57 16.78 -5.69
N LEU A 8 22.41 15.88 -5.16
CA LEU A 8 22.03 14.48 -4.94
C LEU A 8 20.90 14.35 -3.91
N LYS A 9 20.92 15.13 -2.81
CA LYS A 9 19.82 15.14 -1.83
C LYS A 9 18.51 15.60 -2.47
N GLU A 10 18.57 16.58 -3.36
CA GLU A 10 17.39 17.10 -4.05
C GLU A 10 16.78 16.05 -4.99
N VAL A 11 17.63 15.35 -5.76
CA VAL A 11 17.21 14.21 -6.59
C VAL A 11 16.59 13.09 -5.74
N PHE A 12 17.22 12.73 -4.62
CA PHE A 12 16.67 11.71 -3.70
C PHE A 12 15.34 12.14 -3.07
N ASN A 13 15.16 13.43 -2.76
CA ASN A 13 13.90 13.97 -2.28
C ASN A 13 12.79 13.86 -3.34
N VAL A 14 13.10 14.17 -4.60
CA VAL A 14 12.14 14.01 -5.71
C VAL A 14 11.81 12.52 -5.90
N LEU A 15 12.79 11.63 -5.91
CA LEU A 15 12.55 10.19 -6.07
C LEU A 15 11.73 9.60 -4.91
N SER A 16 12.05 10.00 -3.67
CA SER A 16 11.35 9.52 -2.47
C SER A 16 9.90 10.00 -2.40
N THR A 17 9.52 11.05 -3.13
CA THR A 17 8.14 11.53 -3.24
C THR A 17 7.41 10.97 -4.46
N GLN A 18 8.06 10.92 -5.62
CA GLN A 18 7.44 10.49 -6.88
C GLN A 18 7.19 8.98 -6.94
N VAL A 19 8.15 8.16 -6.50
CA VAL A 19 7.99 6.70 -6.55
C VAL A 19 6.79 6.23 -5.70
N PRO A 20 6.63 6.66 -4.43
CA PRO A 20 5.43 6.31 -3.66
C PRO A 20 4.14 6.89 -4.25
N ALA A 21 4.16 8.07 -4.86
CA ALA A 21 2.98 8.68 -5.47
C ALA A 21 2.48 7.87 -6.67
N LEU A 22 3.38 7.40 -7.53
CA LEU A 22 3.04 6.54 -8.66
C LEU A 22 2.45 5.20 -8.20
N ILE A 23 3.05 4.59 -7.18
CA ILE A 23 2.54 3.35 -6.57
C ILE A 23 1.12 3.59 -6.02
N LYS A 24 0.90 4.67 -5.26
CA LYS A 24 -0.44 5.03 -4.75
C LYS A 24 -1.45 5.23 -5.88
N GLY A 25 -1.07 5.87 -6.97
CA GLY A 25 -1.94 6.10 -8.13
C GLY A 25 -2.39 4.81 -8.83
N ILE A 26 -1.44 3.90 -9.10
CA ILE A 26 -1.75 2.57 -9.68
C ILE A 26 -2.70 1.82 -8.77
N ILE A 27 -2.42 1.83 -7.47
CA ILE A 27 -3.22 1.05 -6.54
C ILE A 27 -4.62 1.68 -6.34
N ALA A 28 -4.74 3.00 -6.26
CA ALA A 28 -6.04 3.67 -6.23
C ALA A 28 -6.89 3.34 -7.47
N SER A 29 -6.27 3.21 -8.64
CA SER A 29 -6.95 2.76 -9.87
C SER A 29 -7.49 1.33 -9.74
N VAL A 30 -6.74 0.43 -9.09
CA VAL A 30 -7.08 -0.99 -8.91
C VAL A 30 -8.06 -1.22 -7.74
N PHE A 31 -8.12 -0.33 -6.76
CA PHE A 31 -9.04 -0.40 -5.60
C PHE A 31 -10.23 0.57 -5.71
N SER A 32 -10.57 1.01 -6.92
CA SER A 32 -11.82 1.73 -7.17
C SER A 32 -13.04 0.82 -6.96
N GLU A 33 -14.22 1.40 -6.73
CA GLU A 33 -15.47 0.62 -6.60
C GLU A 33 -15.73 -0.24 -7.84
N GLU A 34 -15.48 0.33 -9.03
CA GLU A 34 -15.59 -0.35 -10.31
C GLU A 34 -14.61 -1.53 -10.40
N ALA A 35 -13.34 -1.32 -10.07
CA ALA A 35 -12.35 -2.38 -10.07
C ALA A 35 -12.67 -3.47 -9.03
N GLY A 36 -13.19 -3.11 -7.86
CA GLY A 36 -13.66 -4.05 -6.85
C GLY A 36 -14.84 -4.91 -7.35
N ARG A 37 -15.80 -4.31 -8.07
CA ARG A 37 -16.91 -5.04 -8.70
C ARG A 37 -16.45 -6.01 -9.77
N GLU A 38 -15.57 -5.57 -10.68
CA GLU A 38 -15.02 -6.43 -11.73
C GLU A 38 -14.15 -7.55 -11.15
N MET A 39 -13.37 -7.27 -10.09
CA MET A 39 -12.60 -8.28 -9.36
C MET A 39 -13.51 -9.34 -8.74
N GLY A 40 -14.61 -8.93 -8.10
CA GLY A 40 -15.60 -9.85 -7.53
C GLY A 40 -16.24 -10.77 -8.59
N LYS A 41 -16.57 -10.22 -9.77
CA LYS A 41 -17.06 -11.01 -10.90
C LYS A 41 -16.02 -12.01 -11.38
N ALA A 42 -14.77 -11.58 -11.54
CA ALA A 42 -13.67 -12.44 -11.98
C ALA A 42 -13.42 -13.59 -11.01
N ALA A 43 -13.40 -13.32 -9.70
CA ALA A 43 -13.27 -14.34 -8.67
C ALA A 43 -14.42 -15.36 -8.69
N GLY A 44 -15.67 -14.88 -8.83
CA GLY A 44 -16.83 -15.77 -8.93
C GLY A 44 -16.81 -16.64 -10.19
N ALA A 45 -16.42 -16.06 -11.33
CA ALA A 45 -16.26 -16.80 -12.58
C ALA A 45 -15.14 -17.85 -12.49
N PHE A 46 -14.02 -17.49 -11.86
CA PHE A 46 -12.91 -18.41 -11.61
C PHE A 46 -13.33 -19.59 -10.74
N TYR A 47 -13.96 -19.32 -9.59
CA TYR A 47 -14.50 -20.37 -8.71
C TYR A 47 -15.45 -21.30 -9.46
N LYS A 48 -16.42 -20.72 -10.19
CA LYS A 48 -17.39 -21.49 -10.97
C LYS A 48 -16.72 -22.38 -12.01
N GLY A 49 -15.73 -21.85 -12.75
CA GLY A 49 -14.97 -22.63 -13.71
C GLY A 49 -14.20 -23.81 -13.09
N LEU A 50 -13.67 -23.62 -11.88
CA LEU A 50 -13.02 -24.71 -11.14
C LEU A 50 -14.02 -25.81 -10.76
N ILE A 51 -15.20 -25.46 -10.25
CA ILE A 51 -16.26 -26.43 -9.96
C ILE A 51 -16.70 -27.18 -11.22
N GLU A 52 -16.93 -26.46 -12.32
CA GLU A 52 -17.33 -27.04 -13.60
C GLU A 52 -16.26 -27.97 -14.19
N SER A 53 -14.99 -27.72 -13.90
CA SER A 53 -13.87 -28.61 -14.27
C SER A 53 -13.76 -29.89 -13.44
N GLY A 54 -14.63 -30.05 -12.43
CA GLY A 54 -14.68 -31.22 -11.55
C GLY A 54 -13.84 -31.07 -10.28
N LEU A 55 -13.37 -29.87 -9.95
CA LEU A 55 -12.62 -29.64 -8.73
C LEU A 55 -13.56 -29.63 -7.50
N PRO A 56 -13.20 -30.29 -6.38
CA PRO A 56 -13.97 -30.22 -5.15
C PRO A 56 -14.16 -28.78 -4.65
N ALA A 57 -15.32 -28.50 -4.04
CA ALA A 57 -15.70 -27.15 -3.65
C ALA A 57 -14.69 -26.48 -2.72
N GLU A 58 -14.14 -27.22 -1.77
CA GLU A 58 -13.14 -26.74 -0.81
C GLU A 58 -11.82 -26.38 -1.51
N ALA A 59 -11.41 -27.17 -2.51
CA ALA A 59 -10.20 -26.90 -3.29
C ALA A 59 -10.40 -25.69 -4.20
N ALA A 60 -11.55 -25.58 -4.86
CA ALA A 60 -11.90 -24.44 -5.69
C ALA A 60 -11.99 -23.13 -4.89
N LEU A 61 -12.57 -23.19 -3.68
CA LEU A 61 -12.66 -22.07 -2.76
C LEU A 61 -11.25 -21.60 -2.37
N LYS A 62 -10.39 -22.52 -1.93
CA LYS A 62 -9.00 -22.19 -1.54
C LYS A 62 -8.19 -21.59 -2.70
N MET A 63 -8.35 -22.12 -3.92
CA MET A 63 -7.68 -21.55 -5.10
C MET A 63 -8.20 -20.14 -5.42
N THR A 64 -9.49 -19.90 -5.25
CA THR A 64 -10.09 -18.58 -5.45
C THR A 64 -9.66 -17.59 -4.37
N GLU A 65 -9.60 -18.00 -3.10
CA GLU A 65 -9.05 -17.20 -2.00
C GLU A 65 -7.60 -16.81 -2.27
N ASN A 66 -6.77 -17.77 -2.73
CA ASN A 66 -5.39 -17.50 -3.12
C ASN A 66 -5.29 -16.54 -4.32
N TYR A 67 -6.20 -16.62 -5.29
CA TYR A 67 -6.27 -15.70 -6.42
C TYR A 67 -6.58 -14.26 -5.98
N ILE A 68 -7.51 -14.09 -5.02
CA ILE A 68 -7.87 -12.77 -4.49
C ILE A 68 -6.80 -12.25 -3.51
N SER A 69 -6.09 -13.14 -2.80
CA SER A 69 -5.14 -12.72 -1.75
C SER A 69 -3.97 -11.88 -2.27
N VAL A 70 -3.60 -12.05 -3.54
CA VAL A 70 -2.60 -11.22 -4.23
C VAL A 70 -2.98 -9.74 -4.17
N PHE A 71 -4.28 -9.44 -4.27
CA PHE A 71 -4.82 -8.10 -4.16
C PHE A 71 -4.87 -7.63 -2.71
N THR A 72 -5.28 -8.46 -1.73
CA THR A 72 -5.27 -8.03 -0.32
C THR A 72 -3.86 -7.73 0.19
N ASN A 73 -2.85 -8.49 -0.26
CA ASN A 73 -1.44 -8.24 0.05
C ASN A 73 -0.97 -6.88 -0.49
N LEU A 74 -1.44 -6.48 -1.68
CA LEU A 74 -1.20 -5.15 -2.21
C LEU A 74 -1.85 -4.04 -1.35
N GLY A 75 -3.04 -4.31 -0.81
CA GLY A 75 -3.71 -3.43 0.15
C GLY A 75 -2.96 -3.29 1.48
N GLU A 76 -2.33 -4.35 1.97
CA GLU A 76 -1.46 -4.29 3.15
C GLU A 76 -0.19 -3.49 2.90
N ILE A 77 0.44 -3.67 1.74
CA ILE A 77 1.60 -2.85 1.32
C ILE A 77 1.21 -1.38 1.28
N MET A 78 0.04 -1.04 0.71
CA MET A 78 -0.52 0.32 0.75
C MET A 78 -0.67 0.87 2.16
N LYS A 79 -1.23 0.09 3.09
CA LYS A 79 -1.39 0.52 4.48
C LYS A 79 -0.04 0.82 5.14
N ARG A 80 1.03 0.10 4.76
CA ARG A 80 2.39 0.32 5.27
C ARG A 80 3.07 1.56 4.67
N ILE A 81 2.76 1.95 3.42
CA ILE A 81 3.32 3.13 2.75
C ILE A 81 2.37 4.36 2.76
N GLY A 82 1.20 4.20 3.38
CA GLY A 82 0.15 5.20 3.45
C GLY A 82 0.40 6.26 4.53
N PRO A 83 -0.29 7.42 4.44
CA PRO A 83 -0.12 8.55 5.36
C PRO A 83 -0.46 8.21 6.82
N ALA A 84 -1.25 7.14 7.06
CA ALA A 84 -1.54 6.64 8.40
C ALA A 84 -0.27 6.11 9.11
N LYS A 85 0.58 5.38 8.39
CA LYS A 85 1.87 4.88 8.91
C LYS A 85 2.86 6.02 9.10
N GLU A 86 2.84 7.01 8.20
CA GLU A 86 3.70 8.20 8.30
C GLU A 86 3.36 9.04 9.54
N LYS A 87 2.06 9.18 9.88
CA LYS A 87 1.62 9.84 11.12
C LYS A 87 2.01 9.05 12.37
N GLU A 88 1.77 7.73 12.40
CA GLU A 88 2.20 6.87 13.52
C GLU A 88 3.73 6.96 13.74
N ILE A 89 4.52 6.87 12.68
CA ILE A 89 5.99 6.98 12.76
C ILE A 89 6.41 8.37 13.26
N LYS A 90 5.77 9.44 12.78
CA LYS A 90 6.04 10.81 13.26
C LYS A 90 5.66 11.01 14.74
N GLU A 91 4.55 10.46 15.19
CA GLU A 91 4.14 10.51 16.60
C GLU A 91 5.04 9.66 17.50
N GLU A 92 5.45 8.48 17.04
CA GLU A 92 6.37 7.60 17.75
C GLU A 92 7.79 8.20 17.84
N ILE A 93 8.26 8.88 16.79
CA ILE A 93 9.51 9.66 16.83
C ILE A 93 9.35 10.84 17.80
N LYS A 94 8.28 11.63 17.70
CA LYS A 94 8.04 12.80 18.57
C LYS A 94 7.97 12.44 20.05
N SER A 95 7.37 11.29 20.39
CA SER A 95 7.33 10.77 21.76
C SER A 95 8.68 10.27 22.27
N LYS A 96 9.54 9.74 21.39
CA LYS A 96 10.89 9.25 21.74
C LYS A 96 11.95 10.35 21.76
N THR A 97 11.78 11.44 21.00
CA THR A 97 12.77 12.52 20.91
C THR A 97 12.61 13.59 21.98
N GLY A 98 11.52 13.62 22.75
CA GLY A 98 11.43 14.44 23.97
C GLY A 98 11.74 15.91 23.75
N GLU A 99 11.11 16.57 22.78
CA GLU A 99 11.18 18.03 22.68
C GLU A 99 10.43 18.68 23.85
N LYS A 100 11.18 18.92 24.94
CA LYS A 100 10.94 20.06 25.81
C LYS A 100 11.29 21.33 25.03
N GLU A 101 10.35 21.89 24.29
CA GLU A 101 10.43 23.32 24.00
C GLU A 101 10.02 24.07 25.27
N GLU A 102 11.04 24.50 26.02
CA GLU A 102 10.91 25.57 27.01
C GLU A 102 10.32 26.80 26.31
N ILE A 103 9.13 27.20 26.75
CA ILE A 103 8.65 28.56 26.58
C ILE A 103 9.63 29.46 27.35
N LYS A 104 10.66 29.97 26.68
CA LYS A 104 11.41 31.14 27.17
C LYS A 104 10.69 32.38 26.67
N GLU A 105 9.71 32.82 27.45
CA GLU A 105 9.40 34.24 27.54
C GLU A 105 10.50 34.89 28.37
N GLY A 106 11.23 35.82 27.74
CA GLY A 106 12.13 36.78 28.36
C GLY A 106 11.97 38.11 27.64
#